data_AF-A0A382IFM7-F1
#
_entry.id   AF-A0A382IFM7-F1
#
_cell.length_a   1.000
_cell.length_b   1.000
_cell.length_c   1.000
_cell.angle_alpha   90.00
_cell.angle_beta   90.00
_cell.angle_gamma   90.00
#
_symmetry.space_group_name_H-M   'P 1'
#
loop_
_entity.id
_entity.type
_entity.pdbx_description
1 polymer ?
#
loop_
_entity_poly.entity_id
_entity_poly.type
_entity_poly.pdbx_seq_one_letter_code
_entity_poly.pdbx_strand_id
1 'polypeptide(L)'
;MNKKQIIYTAKKTLATEVKGIKSLSKTFNTNFHYAVNTIFNSKGRVIVTGIGKSAHIGNKIAATFASTGTPAFFIHATEASHGDLGNIRKNDCILAISNSGETHELNNIINYSKRFNIPLVSISS
;
A
#
# COMPACT_ATOMS: atom_id res chain seq x y z
N MET A 1 32.47 -12.04 9.40
CA MET A 1 31.88 -11.52 10.66
C MET A 1 31.99 -12.58 11.74
N ASN A 2 32.38 -12.24 12.97
CA ASN A 2 32.43 -13.18 14.09
C ASN A 2 31.06 -13.32 14.80
N LYS A 3 30.91 -14.33 15.69
CA LYS A 3 29.65 -14.59 16.43
C LYS A 3 29.09 -13.35 17.13
N LYS A 4 29.94 -12.56 17.80
CA LYS A 4 29.53 -11.34 18.51
C LYS A 4 28.98 -10.29 17.53
N GLN A 5 29.64 -10.10 16.38
CA GLN A 5 29.20 -9.16 15.34
C GLN A 5 27.85 -9.57 14.74
N ILE A 6 27.63 -10.85 14.47
CA ILE A 6 26.35 -11.35 13.91
C ILE A 6 25.18 -11.07 14.88
N ILE A 7 25.32 -11.45 16.16
CA ILE A 7 24.30 -11.23 17.18
C ILE A 7 24.03 -9.74 17.38
N TYR A 8 25.09 -8.93 17.39
CA TYR A 8 24.96 -7.48 17.51
C TYR A 8 24.15 -6.89 16.33
N THR A 9 24.46 -7.26 15.09
CA THR A 9 23.73 -6.78 13.90
C THR A 9 22.26 -7.17 13.95
N ALA A 10 21.94 -8.42 14.32
CA ALA A 10 20.54 -8.87 14.45
C ALA A 10 19.76 -8.04 15.49
N LYS A 11 20.34 -7.81 16.68
CA LYS A 11 19.73 -6.97 17.72
C LYS A 11 19.56 -5.52 17.27
N LYS A 12 20.56 -4.98 16.56
CA LYS A 12 20.51 -3.62 16.02
C LYS A 12 19.39 -3.46 15.00
N THR A 13 19.26 -4.39 14.04
CA THR A 13 18.19 -4.38 13.04
C THR A 13 16.81 -4.42 13.71
N LEU A 14 16.59 -5.34 14.63
CA LEU A 14 15.33 -5.43 15.38
C LEU A 14 15.02 -4.13 16.13
N ALA A 15 16.01 -3.53 16.79
CA ALA A 15 15.83 -2.26 17.50
C ALA A 15 15.45 -1.12 16.56
N THR A 16 16.04 -1.07 15.37
CA THR A 16 15.68 -0.09 14.32
C THR A 16 14.24 -0.28 13.85
N GLU A 17 13.80 -1.51 13.60
CA GLU A 17 12.42 -1.81 13.19
C GLU A 17 11.41 -1.43 14.29
N VAL A 18 11.68 -1.77 15.55
CA VAL A 18 10.84 -1.37 16.69
C VAL A 18 10.72 0.15 16.79
N LYS A 19 11.81 0.88 16.56
CA LYS A 19 11.77 2.36 16.52
C LYS A 19 10.88 2.86 15.38
N GLY A 20 10.95 2.24 14.21
CA GLY A 20 10.07 2.52 13.08
C GLY A 20 8.60 2.31 13.43
N ILE A 21 8.25 1.15 13.98
CA ILE A 21 6.88 0.83 14.41
C ILE A 21 6.36 1.83 15.43
N LYS A 22 7.17 2.20 16.43
CA LYS A 22 6.78 3.20 17.45
C LYS A 22 6.49 4.57 16.84
N SER A 23 7.12 4.93 15.73
CA SER A 23 6.87 6.23 15.08
C SER A 23 5.51 6.30 14.38
N LEU A 24 4.88 5.17 14.06
CA LEU A 24 3.57 5.10 13.42
C LEU A 24 2.44 5.70 14.28
N SER A 25 2.61 5.82 15.59
CA SER A 25 1.61 6.49 16.44
C SER A 25 1.30 7.91 15.96
N LYS A 26 2.28 8.58 15.34
CA LYS A 26 2.14 9.94 14.79
C LYS A 26 1.33 9.99 13.50
N THR A 27 1.18 8.85 12.80
CA THR A 27 0.40 8.78 11.55
C THR A 27 -1.08 8.59 11.79
N PHE A 28 -1.50 8.23 13.01
CA PHE A 28 -2.91 8.09 13.39
C PHE A 28 -3.57 9.44 13.65
N ASN A 29 -3.71 10.22 12.58
CA ASN A 29 -4.28 11.57 12.58
C ASN A 29 -5.51 11.64 11.64
N THR A 30 -5.95 12.85 11.31
CA THR A 30 -7.12 13.08 10.44
C THR A 30 -6.99 12.43 9.07
N ASN A 31 -5.78 12.36 8.48
CA ASN A 31 -5.58 11.69 7.19
C ASN A 31 -5.80 10.19 7.29
N PHE A 32 -5.39 9.56 8.39
CA PHE A 32 -5.68 8.16 8.66
C PHE A 32 -7.19 7.92 8.79
N HIS A 33 -7.90 8.79 9.51
CA HIS A 33 -9.36 8.74 9.60
C HIS A 33 -10.02 8.83 8.22
N TYR A 34 -9.55 9.75 7.35
CA TYR A 34 -10.08 9.86 5.99
C TYR A 34 -9.78 8.61 5.16
N ALA A 35 -8.57 8.08 5.21
CA ALA A 35 -8.19 6.86 4.50
C ALA A 35 -9.09 5.66 4.90
N VAL A 36 -9.31 5.47 6.20
CA VAL A 36 -10.19 4.41 6.71
C VAL A 36 -11.62 4.60 6.21
N ASN A 37 -12.17 5.82 6.30
CA ASN A 37 -13.53 6.09 5.84
C ASN A 37 -13.69 5.96 4.32
N THR A 38 -12.69 6.36 3.53
CA THR A 38 -12.71 6.20 2.07
C THR A 38 -12.77 4.72 1.69
N ILE A 39 -11.97 3.88 2.35
CA ILE A 39 -11.97 2.43 2.13
C ILE A 39 -13.31 1.83 2.60
N PHE A 40 -13.74 2.15 3.82
CA PHE A 40 -14.96 1.59 4.43
C PHE A 40 -16.23 1.90 3.63
N ASN A 41 -16.34 3.12 3.08
CA ASN A 41 -17.51 3.53 2.29
C ASN A 41 -17.43 3.11 0.81
N SER A 42 -16.34 2.49 0.37
CA SER A 42 -16.23 1.95 -1.00
C SER A 42 -17.21 0.79 -1.18
N LYS A 43 -17.98 0.83 -2.28
CA LYS A 43 -18.99 -0.20 -2.60
C LYS A 43 -18.43 -1.32 -3.48
N GLY A 44 -17.21 -1.17 -3.97
CA GLY A 44 -16.51 -2.14 -4.78
C GLY A 44 -15.45 -2.85 -3.95
N ARG A 45 -14.26 -2.99 -4.54
CA ARG A 45 -13.10 -3.65 -3.96
C ARG A 45 -12.00 -2.64 -3.67
N VAL A 46 -11.11 -2.98 -2.74
CA VAL A 46 -9.85 -2.27 -2.54
C VAL A 46 -8.80 -2.84 -3.50
N ILE A 47 -8.40 -2.03 -4.48
CA ILE A 47 -7.32 -2.34 -5.41
C ILE A 47 -6.01 -1.89 -4.78
N VAL A 48 -5.21 -2.83 -4.31
CA VAL A 48 -3.90 -2.52 -3.72
C VAL A 48 -2.84 -2.56 -4.81
N THR A 49 -1.96 -1.57 -4.85
CA THR A 49 -0.89 -1.52 -5.85
C THR A 49 0.42 -0.98 -5.30
N GLY A 50 1.52 -1.39 -5.92
CA GLY A 50 2.88 -0.98 -5.57
C GLY A 50 3.90 -1.69 -6.46
N ILE A 51 5.17 -1.36 -6.26
CA ILE A 51 6.31 -2.00 -6.94
C ILE A 51 7.33 -2.56 -5.95
N GLY A 52 8.13 -3.53 -6.40
CA GLY A 52 9.26 -4.05 -5.64
C GLY A 52 8.87 -4.51 -4.23
N LYS A 53 9.60 -4.06 -3.19
CA LYS A 53 9.28 -4.42 -1.80
C LYS A 53 7.87 -3.98 -1.37
N SER A 54 7.40 -2.83 -1.85
CA SER A 54 6.04 -2.36 -1.60
C SER A 54 4.99 -3.27 -2.23
N ALA A 55 5.28 -3.90 -3.37
CA ALA A 55 4.39 -4.88 -3.99
C ALA A 55 4.17 -6.12 -3.10
N HIS A 56 5.24 -6.65 -2.49
CA HIS A 56 5.11 -7.78 -1.55
C HIS A 56 4.22 -7.45 -0.35
N ILE A 57 4.43 -6.27 0.24
CA ILE A 57 3.59 -5.80 1.36
C ILE A 57 2.15 -5.51 0.89
N GLY A 58 1.97 -4.91 -0.28
CA GLY A 58 0.67 -4.65 -0.88
C GLY A 58 -0.13 -5.94 -1.11
N ASN A 59 0.51 -6.99 -1.60
CA ASN A 59 -0.12 -8.29 -1.77
C ASN A 59 -0.57 -8.89 -0.42
N LYS A 60 0.28 -8.79 0.62
CA LYS A 60 -0.11 -9.19 1.98
C LYS A 60 -1.30 -8.39 2.50
N ILE A 61 -1.31 -7.07 2.28
CA ILE A 61 -2.41 -6.18 2.68
C ILE A 61 -3.71 -6.60 1.98
N ALA A 62 -3.69 -6.81 0.67
CA ALA A 62 -4.85 -7.25 -0.10
C ALA A 62 -5.41 -8.58 0.42
N ALA A 63 -4.54 -9.57 0.65
CA ALA A 63 -4.94 -10.85 1.22
C ALA A 63 -5.54 -10.70 2.63
N THR A 64 -5.00 -9.78 3.45
CA THR A 64 -5.52 -9.52 4.79
C THR A 64 -6.90 -8.86 4.73
N PHE A 65 -7.10 -7.85 3.88
CA PHE A 65 -8.41 -7.24 3.70
C PHE A 65 -9.46 -8.26 3.27
N ALA A 66 -9.14 -9.09 2.27
CA ALA A 66 -10.05 -10.10 1.76
C ALA A 66 -10.44 -11.12 2.85
N SER A 67 -9.50 -11.53 3.72
CA SER A 67 -9.78 -12.47 4.81
C SER A 67 -10.52 -11.83 5.99
N THR A 68 -10.48 -10.51 6.14
CA THR A 68 -11.19 -9.77 7.20
C THR A 68 -12.50 -9.13 6.73
N GLY A 69 -13.03 -9.52 5.57
CA GLY A 69 -14.35 -9.10 5.08
C GLY A 69 -14.36 -7.83 4.23
N THR A 70 -13.20 -7.29 3.85
CA THR A 70 -13.08 -6.17 2.89
C THR A 70 -12.60 -6.72 1.54
N PRO A 71 -13.45 -6.84 0.51
CA PRO A 71 -13.04 -7.37 -0.78
C PRO A 71 -11.84 -6.61 -1.36
N ALA A 72 -10.73 -7.30 -1.63
CA ALA A 72 -9.50 -6.68 -2.09
C ALA A 72 -8.67 -7.62 -2.95
N PHE A 73 -7.88 -7.06 -3.88
CA PHE A 73 -6.86 -7.79 -4.62
C PHE A 73 -5.71 -6.86 -5.02
N PHE A 74 -4.58 -7.46 -5.36
CA PHE A 74 -3.37 -6.74 -5.71
C PHE A 74 -3.19 -6.64 -7.24
N ILE A 75 -2.78 -5.46 -7.72
CA ILE A 75 -2.32 -5.22 -9.09
C ILE A 75 -0.91 -4.66 -9.02
N HIS A 76 0.04 -5.29 -9.69
CA HIS A 76 1.41 -4.77 -9.77
C HIS A 76 1.44 -3.53 -10.68
N ALA A 77 2.10 -2.44 -10.25
CA ALA A 77 1.96 -1.16 -10.96
C ALA A 77 2.49 -1.18 -12.41
N THR A 78 3.49 -2.02 -12.71
CA THR A 78 4.00 -2.22 -14.08
C THR A 78 2.97 -2.90 -14.99
N GLU A 79 2.21 -3.85 -14.46
CA GLU A 79 1.22 -4.64 -15.21
C GLU A 79 -0.07 -3.86 -15.46
N ALA A 80 -0.38 -2.87 -14.60
CA ALA A 80 -1.50 -1.95 -14.78
C ALA A 80 -1.50 -1.33 -16.19
N SER A 81 -0.31 -0.93 -16.66
CA SER A 81 -0.11 -0.32 -17.98
C SER A 81 -0.32 -1.28 -19.16
N HIS A 82 -0.32 -2.58 -18.89
CA HIS A 82 -0.40 -3.66 -19.89
C HIS A 82 -1.77 -4.35 -19.92
N GLY A 83 -2.81 -3.73 -19.33
CA GLY A 83 -4.20 -4.17 -19.44
C GLY A 83 -4.91 -4.36 -18.11
N ASP A 84 -4.16 -4.50 -17.00
CA ASP A 84 -4.75 -4.76 -15.68
C ASP A 84 -5.59 -3.60 -15.15
N LEU A 85 -5.43 -2.38 -15.68
CA LEU A 85 -6.34 -1.27 -15.38
C LEU A 85 -7.81 -1.59 -15.70
N GLY A 86 -8.08 -2.49 -16.65
CA GLY A 86 -9.44 -2.96 -16.95
C GLY A 86 -10.11 -3.73 -15.80
N ASN A 87 -9.33 -4.20 -14.83
CA ASN A 87 -9.84 -4.85 -13.63
C ASN A 87 -10.41 -3.86 -12.61
N ILE A 88 -10.07 -2.58 -12.71
CA ILE A 88 -10.56 -1.53 -11.80
C ILE A 88 -11.95 -1.07 -12.26
N ARG A 89 -12.91 -1.04 -11.34
CA ARG A 89 -14.30 -0.63 -11.58
C ARG A 89 -14.59 0.70 -10.90
N LYS A 90 -15.63 1.40 -11.37
CA LYS A 90 -16.03 2.73 -10.87
C LYS A 90 -16.30 2.77 -9.35
N ASN A 91 -16.77 1.68 -8.77
CA ASN A 91 -17.11 1.60 -7.35
C ASN A 91 -15.93 1.15 -6.47
N ASP A 92 -14.81 0.75 -7.09
CA ASP A 92 -13.61 0.33 -6.36
C ASP A 92 -12.93 1.54 -5.68
N CYS A 93 -11.98 1.27 -4.80
CA CYS A 93 -11.06 2.25 -4.22
C CYS A 93 -9.62 1.77 -4.45
N ILE A 94 -8.69 2.67 -4.73
CA ILE A 94 -7.28 2.34 -4.94
C ILE A 94 -6.48 2.64 -3.67
N LEU A 95 -5.63 1.69 -3.26
CA LEU A 95 -4.61 1.87 -2.23
C LEU A 95 -3.23 1.74 -2.88
N ALA A 96 -2.58 2.88 -3.14
CA ALA A 96 -1.27 2.92 -3.77
C ALA A 96 -0.14 3.00 -2.71
N ILE A 97 0.87 2.15 -2.83
CA ILE A 97 1.98 2.07 -1.88
C ILE A 97 3.29 2.43 -2.57
N SER A 98 3.89 3.54 -2.16
CA SER A 98 5.23 3.95 -2.60
C SER A 98 5.96 4.64 -1.46
N ASN A 99 7.10 4.08 -1.04
CA ASN A 99 7.88 4.68 0.04
C ASN A 99 8.43 6.05 -0.34
N SER A 100 8.90 6.25 -1.58
CA SER A 100 9.45 7.53 -2.03
C SER A 100 8.37 8.54 -2.43
N GLY A 101 7.16 8.10 -2.76
CA GLY A 101 6.11 8.96 -3.33
C GLY A 101 6.34 9.35 -4.80
N GLU A 102 7.52 9.05 -5.36
CA GLU A 102 7.96 9.49 -6.69
C GLU A 102 7.98 8.33 -7.72
N THR A 103 7.34 7.21 -7.40
CA THR A 103 7.34 6.02 -8.27
C THR A 103 6.59 6.27 -9.58
N HIS A 104 7.33 6.38 -10.69
CA HIS A 104 6.76 6.65 -12.02
C HIS A 104 5.77 5.58 -12.49
N GLU A 105 5.95 4.33 -12.11
CA GLU A 105 5.06 3.21 -12.47
C GLU A 105 3.65 3.40 -11.91
N LEU A 106 3.46 4.19 -10.85
CA LEU A 106 2.14 4.51 -10.30
C LEU A 106 1.40 5.59 -11.10
N ASN A 107 2.08 6.34 -11.97
CA ASN A 107 1.48 7.47 -12.70
C ASN A 107 0.26 7.03 -13.53
N ASN A 108 0.32 5.86 -14.16
CA ASN A 108 -0.79 5.36 -14.96
C ASN A 108 -2.02 5.05 -14.10
N ILE A 109 -1.82 4.54 -12.88
CA ILE A 109 -2.90 4.28 -11.93
C ILE A 109 -3.49 5.59 -11.39
N ILE A 110 -2.64 6.56 -11.07
CA ILE A 110 -3.07 7.89 -10.59
C ILE A 110 -3.89 8.60 -11.68
N ASN A 111 -3.41 8.58 -12.92
CA ASN A 111 -4.11 9.17 -14.06
C ASN A 111 -5.44 8.46 -14.34
N TYR A 112 -5.48 7.13 -14.23
CA TYR A 112 -6.71 6.35 -14.38
C TYR A 112 -7.72 6.68 -13.28
N SER A 113 -7.28 6.70 -12.02
CA SER A 113 -8.09 7.11 -10.86
C SER A 113 -8.72 8.48 -11.10
N LYS A 114 -7.92 9.47 -11.47
CA LYS A 114 -8.37 10.84 -11.75
C LYS A 114 -9.37 10.89 -12.92
N ARG A 115 -9.09 10.17 -14.01
CA ARG A 115 -9.94 10.14 -15.22
C ARG A 115 -11.33 9.57 -14.95
N PHE A 116 -11.43 8.54 -14.10
CA PHE A 116 -12.69 7.84 -13.82
C PHE A 116 -13.31 8.19 -12.47
N ASN A 117 -12.74 9.16 -11.76
CA ASN A 117 -13.16 9.61 -10.43
C ASN A 117 -13.24 8.46 -9.42
N ILE A 118 -12.23 7.58 -9.44
CA ILE A 118 -12.09 6.45 -8.53
C ILE A 118 -11.29 6.93 -7.32
N PRO A 119 -11.80 6.80 -6.08
CA PRO A 119 -11.06 7.21 -4.89
C PRO A 119 -9.67 6.56 -4.80
N LEU A 120 -8.67 7.36 -4.42
CA LEU A 120 -7.29 6.90 -4.25
C LEU A 120 -6.76 7.34 -2.89
N VAL A 121 -6.25 6.36 -2.15
CA VAL A 121 -5.50 6.53 -0.90
C VAL A 121 -4.05 6.13 -1.19
N SER A 122 -3.10 6.94 -0.74
CA SER A 122 -1.67 6.62 -0.85
C SER A 122 -1.02 6.37 0.51
N ILE A 123 -0.06 5.44 0.54
CA ILE A 123 0.87 5.25 1.65
C ILE A 123 2.27 5.62 1.13
N SER A 124 2.82 6.70 1.67
CA SER A 124 4.17 7.21 1.38
C SER A 124 4.83 7.80 2.64
N SER A 125 6.13 8.09 2.56
CA SER A 125 6.89 8.75 3.63
C SER A 125 6.49 10.21 3.84
#